data_AF-A0A6G0HR07-F1
#
_entry.id   AF-A0A6G0HR07-F1
#
_cell.length_a   1.000
_cell.length_b   1.000
_cell.length_c   1.000
_cell.angle_alpha   90.00
_cell.angle_beta   90.00
_cell.angle_gamma   90.00
#
_symmetry.space_group_name_H-M   'P 1'
#
loop_
_entity.id
_entity.type
_entity.pdbx_description
1 polymer ?
#
loop_
_entity_poly.entity_id
_entity_poly.type
_entity_poly.pdbx_seq_one_letter_code
_entity_poly.pdbx_strand_id
1 'polypeptide(L)'
;MVIVPLFFVRWPREGNIVTCGVVGAYAVILAVNAYIYTSLSYITLNILKRFLNSNFSAMFTDVPFQEIDYVMITVWVVLGVCGIVLQLHRERSRPFFPPSPYLMWLQERERRKTNVLDPSHHFPPLPNRLLARVRQLTRRSEPVGEHTPLLL
;
A
#
# COMPACT_ATOMS: atom_id res chain seq x y z
N MET A 1 13.05 1.21 -23.85
CA MET A 1 12.89 0.92 -22.40
C MET A 1 11.52 1.29 -21.81
N VAL A 2 10.54 1.76 -22.61
CA VAL A 2 9.20 2.17 -22.12
C VAL A 2 8.19 0.99 -22.06
N ILE A 3 8.45 -0.08 -22.81
CA ILE A 3 7.61 -1.29 -22.88
C ILE A 3 7.51 -1.99 -21.52
N VAL A 4 8.61 -2.01 -20.75
CA VAL A 4 8.66 -2.66 -19.45
C VAL A 4 7.72 -1.97 -18.44
N PRO A 5 7.79 -0.64 -18.21
CA PRO A 5 6.79 0.06 -17.41
C PRO A 5 5.36 -0.12 -17.89
N LEU A 6 5.12 -0.07 -19.21
CA LEU A 6 3.77 -0.23 -19.78
C LEU A 6 3.16 -1.61 -19.48
N PHE A 7 3.98 -2.66 -19.47
CA PHE A 7 3.52 -3.99 -19.10
C PHE A 7 3.15 -4.08 -17.61
N PHE A 8 3.96 -3.49 -16.72
CA PHE A 8 3.68 -3.46 -15.27
C PHE A 8 2.45 -2.61 -14.91
N VAL A 9 2.13 -1.57 -15.69
CA VAL A 9 0.89 -0.77 -15.51
C VAL A 9 -0.38 -1.61 -15.69
N ARG A 10 -0.32 -2.75 -16.39
CA ARG A 10 -1.49 -3.60 -16.63
C ARG A 10 -1.96 -4.33 -15.38
N TRP A 11 -1.07 -4.61 -14.42
CA TRP A 11 -1.33 -5.37 -13.20
C TRP A 11 -0.72 -4.72 -11.94
N PRO A 12 -1.23 -3.54 -11.52
CA PRO A 12 -0.72 -2.81 -10.36
C PRO A 12 -0.84 -3.59 -9.05
N ARG A 13 -1.93 -4.34 -8.84
CA ARG A 13 -2.16 -5.10 -7.61
C ARG A 13 -1.16 -6.25 -7.44
N GLU A 14 -1.05 -7.10 -8.46
CA GLU A 14 -0.11 -8.23 -8.44
C GLU A 14 1.32 -7.71 -8.31
N GLY A 15 1.64 -6.61 -9.00
CA GLY A 15 2.93 -5.93 -8.87
C GLY A 15 3.23 -5.48 -7.45
N ASN A 16 2.27 -4.85 -6.75
CA ASN A 16 2.46 -4.38 -5.37
C ASN A 16 2.65 -5.53 -4.37
N ILE A 17 1.90 -6.62 -4.53
CA ILE A 17 2.05 -7.82 -3.68
C ILE A 17 3.43 -8.44 -3.89
N VAL A 18 3.84 -8.61 -5.15
CA VAL A 18 5.13 -9.22 -5.48
C VAL A 18 6.28 -8.36 -4.98
N THR A 19 6.24 -7.04 -5.20
CA THR A 19 7.31 -6.15 -4.73
C THR A 19 7.39 -6.13 -3.20
N CYS A 20 6.24 -6.08 -2.50
CA CYS A 20 6.21 -6.13 -1.05
C CYS A 20 6.79 -7.43 -0.50
N GLY A 21 6.38 -8.58 -1.06
CA GLY A 21 6.89 -9.89 -0.65
C GLY A 21 8.39 -10.03 -0.89
N VAL A 22 8.89 -9.63 -2.07
CA VAL A 22 10.31 -9.75 -2.44
C VAL A 22 11.18 -8.80 -1.62
N VAL A 23 10.81 -7.52 -1.52
CA VAL A 23 11.59 -6.51 -0.78
C VAL A 23 11.54 -6.78 0.72
N GLY A 24 10.37 -7.16 1.26
CA GLY A 24 10.21 -7.50 2.67
C GLY A 24 11.01 -8.74 3.06
N ALA A 25 10.95 -9.82 2.26
CA ALA A 25 11.77 -11.01 2.48
C ALA A 25 13.27 -10.69 2.40
N TYR A 26 13.67 -9.81 1.47
CA TYR A 26 15.06 -9.38 1.34
C TYR A 26 15.56 -8.60 2.56
N ALA A 27 14.72 -7.72 3.12
CA ALA A 27 15.04 -6.98 4.34
C ALA A 27 15.30 -7.90 5.53
N VAL A 28 14.57 -9.03 5.64
CA VAL A 28 14.81 -10.04 6.67
C VAL A 28 16.17 -10.70 6.51
N ILE A 29 16.58 -11.06 5.29
CA ILE A 29 17.94 -11.59 5.06
C ILE A 29 18.98 -10.56 5.50
N LEU A 30 18.82 -9.29 5.11
CA LEU A 30 19.76 -8.24 5.48
C LEU A 30 19.89 -8.10 7.00
N ALA A 31 18.77 -8.19 7.72
CA ALA A 31 18.78 -8.17 9.18
C ALA A 31 19.55 -9.37 9.77
N VAL A 32 19.28 -10.59 9.30
CA VAL A 32 19.98 -11.80 9.76
C VAL A 32 21.48 -11.72 9.48
N ASN A 33 21.83 -11.24 8.30
CA ASN A 33 23.20 -11.08 7.84
C ASN A 33 24.00 -10.06 8.67
N ALA A 34 23.34 -9.03 9.21
CA ALA A 34 23.96 -8.09 10.16
C ALA A 34 24.42 -8.75 11.46
N TYR A 35 23.82 -9.89 11.85
CA TYR A 35 24.20 -10.64 13.06
C TYR A 35 25.20 -11.77 12.77
N ILE A 36 25.12 -12.42 11.62
CA ILE A 36 25.90 -13.63 11.31
C ILE A 36 27.16 -13.31 10.48
N TYR A 37 27.36 -12.06 10.02
CA TYR A 37 28.51 -11.66 9.18
C TYR A 37 28.75 -12.61 8.00
N THR A 38 27.67 -13.01 7.33
CA THR A 38 27.71 -13.98 6.23
C THR A 38 28.08 -13.37 4.88
N SER A 39 28.53 -14.22 3.96
CA SER A 39 28.89 -13.90 2.57
C SER A 39 27.73 -13.34 1.72
N LEU A 40 26.47 -13.51 2.12
CA LEU A 40 25.32 -13.02 1.35
C LEU A 40 25.24 -11.47 1.28
N SER A 41 25.90 -10.76 2.19
CA SER A 41 26.10 -9.30 2.11
C SER A 41 26.78 -8.90 0.81
N TYR A 42 27.65 -9.77 0.29
CA TYR A 42 28.39 -9.53 -0.94
C TYR A 42 27.49 -9.51 -2.17
N ILE A 43 26.31 -10.13 -2.19
CA ILE A 43 25.41 -10.03 -3.35
C ILE A 43 24.95 -8.58 -3.53
N THR A 44 24.39 -7.93 -2.49
CA THR A 44 24.04 -6.51 -2.60
C THR A 44 25.22 -5.58 -2.64
N LEU A 45 26.27 -5.85 -1.86
CA LEU A 45 27.46 -4.98 -1.85
C LEU A 45 28.22 -5.05 -3.16
N ASN A 46 28.31 -6.21 -3.83
CA ASN A 46 28.92 -6.32 -5.16
C ASN A 46 28.05 -5.66 -6.23
N ILE A 47 26.72 -5.79 -6.16
CA ILE A 47 25.82 -5.07 -7.07
C ILE A 47 25.97 -3.55 -6.85
N LEU A 48 25.99 -3.06 -5.61
CA LEU A 48 26.14 -1.65 -5.29
C LEU A 48 27.53 -1.13 -5.68
N LYS A 49 28.60 -1.88 -5.43
CA LYS A 49 29.97 -1.55 -5.86
C LYS A 49 30.08 -1.49 -7.38
N ARG A 50 29.42 -2.41 -8.10
CA ARG A 50 29.39 -2.42 -9.57
C ARG A 50 28.53 -1.30 -10.14
N PHE A 51 27.48 -0.89 -9.43
CA PHE A 51 26.63 0.24 -9.80
C PHE A 51 27.35 1.59 -9.57
N LEU A 52 28.10 1.71 -8.48
CA LEU A 52 28.87 2.91 -8.13
C LEU A 52 30.20 3.02 -8.90
N ASN A 53 30.74 1.91 -9.40
CA ASN A 53 31.99 1.90 -10.16
C ASN A 53 31.87 1.02 -11.41
N SER A 54 31.64 1.68 -12.55
CA SER A 54 31.50 1.05 -13.86
C SER A 54 32.77 0.33 -14.36
N ASN A 55 33.93 0.61 -13.74
CA ASN A 55 35.21 -0.03 -14.09
C ASN A 55 35.48 -1.34 -13.33
N PHE A 56 34.60 -1.74 -12.39
CA PHE A 56 34.72 -2.99 -11.62
C PHE A 56 34.08 -4.19 -12.37
N SER A 57 34.28 -4.29 -13.68
CA SER A 57 33.57 -5.26 -14.52
C SER A 57 34.07 -6.72 -14.40
N ALA A 58 35.19 -6.98 -13.73
CA ALA A 58 35.90 -8.26 -13.81
C ALA A 58 36.52 -8.80 -12.51
N MET A 59 36.01 -8.44 -11.32
CA MET A 59 36.42 -9.15 -10.10
C MET A 59 35.57 -10.41 -9.95
N PHE A 60 36.02 -11.52 -10.55
CA PHE A 60 35.52 -12.87 -10.21
C PHE A 60 35.84 -13.12 -8.73
N THR A 61 34.87 -12.83 -7.89
CA THR A 61 34.87 -13.28 -6.49
C THR A 61 34.21 -14.65 -6.50
N ASP A 62 34.96 -15.66 -6.97
CA ASP A 62 34.67 -17.06 -6.70
C ASP A 62 34.90 -17.31 -5.20
N VAL A 63 34.04 -16.73 -4.37
CA VAL A 63 33.90 -17.15 -2.99
C VAL A 63 33.02 -18.40 -3.06
N PRO A 64 33.51 -19.57 -2.62
CA PRO A 64 32.73 -20.79 -2.71
C PRO A 64 31.40 -20.55 -1.99
N PHE A 65 30.28 -20.73 -2.70
CA PHE A 65 28.95 -20.69 -2.12
C PHE A 65 28.94 -21.67 -0.94
N GLN A 66 28.91 -21.13 0.27
CA GLN A 66 28.97 -21.94 1.48
C GLN A 66 27.56 -22.50 1.75
N GLU A 67 27.46 -23.63 2.45
CA GLU A 67 26.15 -24.25 2.80
C GLU A 67 25.17 -23.24 3.43
N ILE A 68 25.70 -22.27 4.18
CA ILE A 68 24.95 -21.17 4.80
C ILE A 68 24.26 -20.27 3.77
N ASP A 69 24.91 -20.02 2.62
CA ASP A 69 24.34 -19.20 1.55
C ASP A 69 23.18 -19.92 0.85
N TYR A 70 23.28 -21.24 0.66
CA TYR A 70 22.16 -22.05 0.16
C TYR A 70 20.98 -22.03 1.12
N VAL A 71 21.23 -22.24 2.43
CA VAL A 71 20.17 -22.16 3.45
C VAL A 71 19.49 -20.79 3.40
N MET A 72 20.26 -19.70 3.33
CA MET A 72 19.67 -18.38 3.38
C MET A 72 18.92 -17.99 2.10
N ILE A 73 19.35 -18.47 0.92
CA ILE A 73 18.57 -18.36 -0.32
C ILE A 73 17.26 -19.14 -0.20
N THR A 74 17.29 -20.36 0.33
CA THR A 74 16.05 -21.14 0.50
C THR A 74 15.08 -20.44 1.45
N VAL A 75 15.57 -19.92 2.58
CA VAL A 75 14.76 -19.14 3.53
C VAL A 75 14.17 -17.90 2.87
N TRP A 76 14.94 -17.18 2.05
CA TRP A 76 14.44 -16.02 1.34
C TRP A 76 13.32 -16.35 0.35
N VAL A 77 13.51 -17.38 -0.45
CA VAL A 77 12.48 -17.84 -1.41
C VAL A 77 11.23 -18.26 -0.65
N VAL A 78 11.36 -19.02 0.43
CA VAL A 78 10.23 -19.44 1.28
C VAL A 78 9.51 -18.24 1.87
N LEU A 79 10.23 -17.27 2.44
CA LEU A 79 9.64 -16.04 2.98
C LEU A 79 8.92 -15.21 1.90
N GLY A 80 9.53 -15.07 0.73
CA GLY A 80 8.95 -14.35 -0.40
C GLY A 80 7.67 -15.00 -0.89
N VAL A 81 7.69 -16.32 -1.12
CA VAL A 81 6.51 -17.09 -1.56
C VAL A 81 5.42 -17.04 -0.49
N CYS A 82 5.74 -17.27 0.78
CA CYS A 82 4.78 -17.18 1.87
C CYS A 82 4.17 -15.77 1.99
N GLY A 83 4.99 -14.71 1.90
CA GLY A 83 4.52 -13.33 1.93
C GLY A 83 3.56 -13.01 0.78
N ILE A 84 3.91 -13.43 -0.44
CA ILE A 84 3.06 -13.27 -1.63
C ILE A 84 1.75 -14.04 -1.48
N VAL A 85 1.81 -15.32 -1.07
CA VAL A 85 0.61 -16.16 -0.90
C VAL A 85 -0.32 -15.59 0.18
N LEU A 86 0.24 -15.13 1.31
CA LEU A 86 -0.55 -14.53 2.39
C LEU A 86 -1.20 -13.21 1.96
N GLN A 87 -0.48 -12.36 1.23
CA GLN A 87 -1.02 -11.11 0.70
C GLN A 87 -2.09 -11.36 -0.37
N LEU A 88 -1.86 -12.31 -1.28
CA LEU A 88 -2.86 -12.75 -2.26
C LEU A 88 -4.12 -13.29 -1.57
N HIS A 89 -3.95 -14.15 -0.57
CA HIS A 89 -5.08 -14.72 0.17
C HIS A 89 -5.87 -13.65 0.93
N ARG A 90 -5.17 -12.72 1.59
CA ARG A 90 -5.79 -11.62 2.36
C ARG A 90 -6.51 -10.62 1.45
N GLU A 91 -5.93 -10.32 0.28
CA GLU A 91 -6.52 -9.38 -0.65
C GLU A 91 -7.59 -10.02 -1.54
N ARG A 92 -7.70 -11.35 -1.62
CA ARG A 92 -8.69 -12.04 -2.47
C ARG A 92 -10.14 -11.57 -2.25
N SER A 93 -10.46 -11.15 -1.03
CA SER A 93 -11.78 -10.62 -0.63
C SER A 93 -11.92 -9.10 -0.75
N ARG A 94 -10.83 -8.39 -1.09
CA ARG A 94 -10.80 -6.93 -1.19
C ARG A 94 -10.87 -6.51 -2.66
N PRO A 95 -11.52 -5.37 -2.96
CA PRO A 95 -11.58 -4.83 -4.32
C PRO A 95 -10.18 -4.50 -4.83
N PHE A 96 -9.98 -4.64 -6.15
CA PHE A 96 -8.72 -4.38 -6.84
C PHE A 96 -8.30 -2.91 -6.69
N PHE A 97 -7.01 -2.66 -6.48
CA PHE A 97 -6.43 -1.31 -6.39
C PHE A 97 -5.83 -0.89 -7.76
N PRO A 98 -6.17 0.28 -8.31
CA PRO A 98 -7.19 1.22 -7.87
C PRO A 98 -8.62 0.76 -8.27
N PRO A 99 -9.63 0.93 -7.41
CA PRO A 99 -11.01 0.68 -7.79
C PRO A 99 -11.42 1.71 -8.86
N SER A 100 -12.13 1.26 -9.90
CA SER A 100 -12.61 2.20 -10.92
C SER A 100 -13.50 3.27 -10.28
N PRO A 101 -13.44 4.55 -10.73
CA PRO A 101 -14.24 5.63 -10.14
C PRO A 101 -15.74 5.33 -10.11
N TYR A 102 -16.23 4.60 -11.11
CA TYR A 102 -17.61 4.16 -11.19
C TYR A 102 -17.99 3.16 -10.08
N LEU A 103 -17.13 2.17 -9.81
CA LEU A 103 -17.35 1.21 -8.73
C LEU A 103 -17.30 1.87 -7.35
N MET A 104 -16.39 2.84 -7.17
CA MET A 104 -16.36 3.64 -5.94
C MET A 104 -17.67 4.41 -5.73
N TRP A 105 -18.17 5.06 -6.79
CA TRP A 105 -19.45 5.77 -6.73
C TRP A 105 -20.62 4.84 -6.41
N LEU A 106 -20.66 3.64 -7.01
CA LEU A 106 -21.72 2.67 -6.75
C LEU A 106 -21.68 2.16 -5.30
N GLN A 107 -20.49 1.83 -4.80
CA GLN A 107 -20.29 1.39 -3.42
C GLN A 107 -20.65 2.49 -2.41
N GLU A 108 -20.33 3.75 -2.71
CA GLU A 108 -20.73 4.90 -1.90
C GLU A 108 -22.25 5.09 -1.89
N ARG A 109 -22.90 4.88 -3.04
CA ARG A 109 -24.37 4.94 -3.14
C ARG A 109 -25.04 3.82 -2.33
N GLU A 110 -24.46 2.62 -2.31
CA GLU A 110 -24.94 1.51 -1.48
C GLU A 110 -24.71 1.80 0.01
N ARG A 111 -23.53 2.31 0.39
CA ARG A 111 -23.26 2.73 1.78
C ARG A 111 -24.28 3.75 2.26
N ARG A 112 -24.62 4.76 1.45
CA ARG A 112 -25.62 5.79 1.80
C ARG A 112 -27.01 5.22 2.06
N LYS A 113 -27.41 4.14 1.37
CA LYS A 113 -28.69 3.47 1.64
C LYS A 113 -28.71 2.75 2.98
N THR A 114 -27.58 2.19 3.39
CA THR A 114 -27.45 1.41 4.64
C THR A 114 -26.99 2.23 5.84
N ASN A 115 -26.46 3.44 5.61
CA ASN A 115 -25.88 4.27 6.65
C ASN A 115 -26.96 5.14 7.30
N VAL A 116 -27.53 4.62 8.40
CA VAL A 116 -28.50 5.34 9.24
C VAL A 116 -27.89 6.58 9.90
N LEU A 117 -26.56 6.61 10.06
CA LEU A 117 -25.81 7.75 10.58
C LEU A 117 -25.40 8.76 9.50
N ASP A 118 -25.80 8.58 8.24
CA ASP A 118 -25.55 9.59 7.22
C ASP A 118 -26.28 10.88 7.64
N PRO A 119 -25.56 12.02 7.82
CA PRO A 119 -26.18 13.29 8.21
C PRO A 119 -27.30 13.71 7.26
N SER A 120 -27.30 13.19 6.03
CA SER A 120 -28.37 13.42 5.07
C SER A 120 -29.72 12.83 5.45
N HIS A 121 -29.76 11.78 6.27
CA HIS A 121 -31.00 11.22 6.81
C HIS A 121 -31.59 12.07 7.95
N HIS A 122 -30.80 12.97 8.54
CA HIS A 122 -31.25 13.82 9.65
C HIS A 122 -31.66 15.22 9.19
N PHE A 123 -31.75 15.42 7.88
CA PHE A 123 -32.19 16.68 7.34
C PHE A 123 -33.68 16.91 7.64
N PRO A 124 -34.03 18.01 8.33
CA PRO A 124 -35.42 18.32 8.61
C PRO A 124 -36.17 18.58 7.31
N PRO A 125 -37.48 18.28 7.25
CA PRO A 125 -38.30 18.46 6.06
C PRO A 125 -38.25 19.92 5.57
N LEU A 126 -38.41 20.13 4.25
CA LEU A 126 -38.36 21.44 3.60
C LEU A 126 -39.11 22.57 4.33
N PRO A 127 -40.35 22.39 4.83
CA PRO A 127 -41.03 23.43 5.61
C PRO A 127 -40.24 23.86 6.86
N ASN A 128 -39.61 22.92 7.57
CA ASN A 128 -38.81 23.21 8.76
C ASN A 128 -37.52 23.94 8.41
N ARG A 129 -36.93 23.69 7.23
CA ARG A 129 -35.77 24.44 6.74
C ARG A 129 -36.12 25.87 6.36
N LEU A 130 -37.27 26.08 5.70
CA LEU A 130 -37.76 27.41 5.36
C LEU A 130 -38.10 28.19 6.63
N LEU A 131 -38.78 27.56 7.59
CA LEU A 131 -39.05 28.16 8.90
C LEU A 131 -37.77 28.49 9.66
N ALA A 132 -36.77 27.60 9.68
CA ALA A 132 -35.48 27.87 10.31
C ALA A 132 -34.72 29.02 9.64
N ARG A 133 -34.77 29.11 8.30
CA ARG A 133 -34.11 30.18 7.53
C ARG A 133 -34.84 31.52 7.69
N VAL A 134 -36.16 31.54 7.71
CA VAL A 134 -36.97 32.73 8.06
C VAL A 134 -36.69 33.15 9.50
N ARG A 135 -36.61 32.19 10.44
CA ARG A 135 -36.29 32.45 11.85
C ARG A 135 -34.88 33.01 12.02
N GLN A 136 -33.90 32.51 11.27
CA GLN A 136 -32.53 33.05 11.22
C GLN A 136 -32.50 34.46 10.63
N LEU A 137 -33.29 34.75 9.59
CA LEU A 137 -33.40 36.11 9.03
C LEU A 137 -34.05 37.09 10.02
N THR A 138 -34.97 36.61 10.87
CA THR A 138 -35.60 37.45 11.91
C THR A 138 -34.79 37.55 13.21
N ARG A 139 -33.82 36.67 13.46
CA ARG A 139 -33.00 36.68 14.67
C ARG A 139 -31.66 37.36 14.36
N ARG A 140 -31.46 38.55 14.91
CA ARG A 140 -30.18 39.29 14.88
C ARG A 140 -29.05 38.36 15.36
N SER A 141 -27.96 38.28 14.60
CA SER A 141 -26.81 37.39 14.80
C SER A 141 -26.42 37.20 16.27
N GLU A 142 -26.65 36.00 16.79
CA GLU A 142 -25.93 35.48 17.95
C GLU A 142 -24.59 34.89 17.47
N PRO A 143 -23.50 35.04 18.25
CA PRO A 143 -22.16 34.67 17.83
C PRO A 143 -22.10 33.16 17.55
N VAL A 144 -21.46 32.83 16.42
CA VAL A 144 -21.22 31.48 15.92
C VAL A 144 -20.47 30.69 17.00
N GLY A 145 -21.23 29.99 17.85
CA GLY A 145 -20.72 28.90 18.66
C GLY A 145 -20.29 27.81 17.70
N GLU A 146 -19.02 27.43 17.80
CA GLU A 146 -18.31 26.50 16.92
C GLU A 146 -19.21 25.31 16.54
N HIS A 147 -19.66 25.31 15.28
CA HIS A 147 -20.01 24.07 14.61
C HIS A 147 -18.70 23.31 14.43
N THR A 148 -18.36 22.54 15.45
CA THR A 148 -17.36 21.50 15.36
C THR A 148 -17.73 20.62 14.16
N PRO A 149 -16.88 20.55 13.12
CA PRO A 149 -17.06 19.57 12.08
C PRO A 149 -16.76 18.22 12.74
N LEU A 150 -17.80 17.48 13.10
CA LEU A 150 -17.63 16.09 13.47
C LEU A 150 -17.16 15.33 12.24
N LEU A 151 -15.85 15.06 12.25
CA LEU A 151 -15.18 13.89 11.69
C LEU A 151 -15.36 13.68 10.18
N LEU A 152 -14.42 14.24 9.38
CA LEU A 152 -13.38 13.44 8.71
C LEU A 152 -12.26 14.35 8.17
#